data_AF-A0A935GRR4-F1
#
_entry.id   AF-A0A935GRR4-F1
#
_cell.length_a   1.000
_cell.length_b   1.000
_cell.length_c   1.000
_cell.angle_alpha   90.00
_cell.angle_beta   90.00
_cell.angle_gamma   90.00
#
_symmetry.space_group_name_H-M   'P 1'
#
loop_
_entity.id
_entity.type
_entity.pdbx_description
1 polymer ?
#
loop_
_entity_poly.entity_id
_entity_poly.type
_entity_poly.pdbx_seq_one_letter_code
_entity_poly.pdbx_strand_id
1 'polypeptide(L)'
;MPSYSVEFERLWARRAKTLGRDLTQEEARVLDGELFQSWIDAGRLDALIRTILANFGRDGGLEEIITLGHHLRKTRDQARVHTLFRGLIARRVKAFHSWWPRASQGHVGCMREAARTSAQAMDAYIEYFLSLDHLGLPVEREALREEMMRFQAREPAKTVLPKVR
;
A
#
# COMPACT_ATOMS: atom_id res chain seq x y z
N MET A 1 1.20 6.26 22.23
CA MET A 1 -0.04 5.77 21.60
C MET A 1 0.13 4.29 21.27
N PRO A 2 -0.89 3.43 21.46
CA PRO A 2 -0.80 2.03 21.11
C PRO A 2 -0.70 1.83 19.59
N SER A 3 -0.13 0.70 19.15
CA SER A 3 -0.09 0.33 17.73
C SER A 3 -1.46 -0.13 17.24
N TYR A 4 -1.61 -0.18 15.91
CA TYR A 4 -2.86 -0.60 15.28
C TYR A 4 -3.25 -2.02 15.70
N SER A 5 -2.29 -2.96 15.67
CA SER A 5 -2.49 -4.33 16.12
C SER A 5 -2.93 -4.41 17.60
N VAL A 6 -2.32 -3.62 18.48
CA VAL A 6 -2.67 -3.63 19.91
C VAL A 6 -4.08 -3.09 20.15
N GLU A 7 -4.51 -2.08 19.39
CA GLU A 7 -5.89 -1.57 19.48
C GLU A 7 -6.89 -2.56 18.89
N PHE A 8 -6.56 -3.22 17.78
CA PHE A 8 -7.38 -4.26 17.19
C PHE A 8 -7.60 -5.43 18.15
N GLU A 9 -6.54 -5.96 18.78
CA GLU A 9 -6.65 -7.03 19.78
C GLU A 9 -7.54 -6.64 20.97
N ARG A 10 -7.45 -5.38 21.42
CA ARG A 10 -8.31 -4.87 22.51
C ARG A 10 -9.77 -4.80 22.08
N LEU A 11 -10.04 -4.34 20.85
CA LEU A 11 -11.39 -4.31 20.30
C LEU A 11 -11.95 -5.71 20.10
N TRP A 12 -11.13 -6.64 19.59
CA TRP A 12 -11.46 -8.06 19.45
C TRP A 12 -11.88 -8.65 20.78
N ALA A 13 -11.01 -8.59 21.78
CA ALA A 13 -11.26 -9.14 23.10
C ALA A 13 -12.52 -8.56 23.74
N ARG A 14 -12.77 -7.26 23.55
CA ARG A 14 -13.98 -6.60 24.04
C ARG A 14 -15.23 -7.13 23.34
N ARG A 15 -15.22 -7.24 22.01
CA ARG A 15 -16.38 -7.69 21.23
C ARG A 15 -16.66 -9.18 21.46
N ALA A 16 -15.63 -10.02 21.50
CA ALA A 16 -15.76 -11.44 21.82
C ALA A 16 -16.37 -11.64 23.23
N LYS A 17 -15.92 -10.87 24.22
CA LYS A 17 -16.51 -10.89 25.57
C LYS A 17 -17.98 -10.49 25.57
N THR A 18 -18.36 -9.47 24.80
CA THR A 18 -19.77 -9.04 24.68
C THR A 18 -20.65 -10.11 24.03
N LEU A 19 -20.13 -10.84 23.05
CA LEU A 19 -20.88 -11.89 22.34
C LEU A 19 -20.89 -13.23 23.09
N GLY A 20 -20.01 -13.42 24.08
CA GLY A 20 -19.84 -14.69 24.79
C GLY A 20 -19.23 -15.80 23.94
N ARG A 21 -18.65 -15.46 22.78
CA ARG A 21 -17.99 -16.36 21.83
C ARG A 21 -16.89 -15.62 21.07
N ASP A 22 -16.05 -16.35 20.37
CA ASP A 22 -15.08 -15.75 19.47
C ASP A 22 -15.75 -15.14 18.22
N LEU A 23 -15.05 -14.21 17.56
CA LEU A 23 -15.52 -13.55 16.36
C LEU A 23 -15.37 -14.43 15.13
N THR A 24 -16.33 -14.35 14.23
CA THR A 24 -16.20 -14.91 12.87
C THR A 24 -15.24 -14.06 12.04
N GLN A 25 -14.73 -14.63 10.93
CA GLN A 25 -13.86 -13.91 10.02
C GLN A 25 -14.53 -12.65 9.42
N GLU A 26 -15.85 -12.69 9.22
CA GLU A 26 -16.57 -11.53 8.68
C GLU A 26 -16.69 -10.42 9.73
N GLU A 27 -17.03 -10.76 10.97
CA GLU A 27 -17.08 -9.80 12.08
C GLU A 27 -15.69 -9.20 12.36
N ALA A 28 -14.62 -9.98 12.19
CA ALA A 28 -13.24 -9.52 12.29
C ALA A 28 -12.91 -8.44 11.24
N ARG A 29 -13.32 -8.65 9.98
CA ARG A 29 -13.11 -7.66 8.91
C ARG A 29 -13.88 -6.38 9.16
N VAL A 30 -15.13 -6.49 9.58
CA VAL A 30 -15.94 -5.31 9.93
C VAL A 30 -15.27 -4.52 11.05
N LEU A 31 -14.80 -5.21 12.09
CA LEU A 31 -14.13 -4.57 13.23
C LEU A 31 -12.81 -3.90 12.82
N ASP A 32 -12.07 -4.51 11.88
CA ASP A 32 -10.84 -3.92 11.34
C ASP A 32 -11.14 -2.64 10.55
N GLY A 33 -12.16 -2.69 9.67
CA GLY A 33 -12.63 -1.51 8.94
C GLY A 33 -13.11 -0.37 9.86
N GLU A 34 -13.85 -0.70 10.92
CA GLU A 34 -14.27 0.26 11.96
C GLU A 34 -13.06 0.93 12.63
N LEU A 35 -12.05 0.14 13.02
CA LEU A 35 -10.82 0.66 13.63
C LEU A 35 -10.04 1.54 12.65
N PHE A 36 -9.87 1.09 11.41
CA PHE A 36 -9.18 1.83 10.36
C PHE A 36 -9.81 3.20 10.13
N GLN A 37 -11.13 3.24 9.96
CA GLN A 37 -11.87 4.49 9.78
C GLN A 37 -11.76 5.40 11.01
N SER A 38 -11.85 4.85 12.22
CA SER A 38 -11.70 5.64 13.45
C SER A 38 -10.32 6.32 13.55
N TRP A 39 -9.26 5.67 13.05
CA TRP A 39 -7.92 6.26 13.01
C TRP A 39 -7.78 7.35 11.96
N ILE A 40 -8.47 7.23 10.82
CA ILE A 40 -8.58 8.30 9.82
C ILE A 40 -9.25 9.52 10.45
N ASP A 41 -10.41 9.32 11.09
CA ASP A 41 -11.20 10.39 11.68
C ASP A 41 -10.44 11.08 12.83
N ALA A 42 -9.61 10.33 13.57
CA ALA A 42 -8.73 10.85 14.61
C ALA A 42 -7.43 11.50 14.07
N GLY A 43 -7.23 11.57 12.76
CA GLY A 43 -6.05 12.18 12.14
C GLY A 43 -4.74 11.39 12.35
N ARG A 44 -4.81 10.10 12.70
CA ARG A 44 -3.64 9.24 12.98
C ARG A 44 -2.98 8.72 11.70
N LEU A 45 -2.90 9.57 10.68
CA LEU A 45 -2.56 9.21 9.30
C LEU A 45 -1.15 8.63 9.16
N ASP A 46 -0.14 9.21 9.83
CA ASP A 46 1.24 8.69 9.78
C ASP A 46 1.35 7.28 10.37
N ALA A 47 0.55 7.00 11.41
CA ALA A 47 0.51 5.68 12.02
C ALA A 47 -0.16 4.67 11.08
N LEU A 48 -1.25 5.05 10.40
CA LEU A 48 -1.87 4.22 9.36
C LEU A 48 -0.92 3.95 8.19
N ILE A 49 -0.20 4.96 7.70
CA ILE A 49 0.80 4.77 6.65
C ILE A 49 1.84 3.74 7.11
N ARG A 50 2.40 3.87 8.33
CA ARG A 50 3.34 2.89 8.86
C ARG A 50 2.75 1.49 8.94
N THR A 51 1.51 1.35 9.39
CA THR A 51 0.80 0.06 9.45
C THR A 51 0.65 -0.56 8.07
N ILE A 52 0.15 0.18 7.08
CA ILE A 52 0.01 -0.31 5.70
C ILE A 52 1.37 -0.72 5.13
N LEU A 53 2.38 0.11 5.32
CA LEU A 53 3.72 -0.13 4.82
C LEU A 53 4.39 -1.35 5.47
N ALA A 54 4.07 -1.66 6.73
CA ALA A 54 4.57 -2.82 7.45
C ALA A 54 3.82 -4.11 7.08
N ASN A 55 2.49 -4.07 7.02
CA ASN A 55 1.65 -5.24 6.85
C ASN A 55 1.36 -5.58 5.39
N PHE A 56 1.20 -4.55 4.54
CA PHE A 56 0.77 -4.66 3.14
C PHE A 56 1.78 -4.07 2.15
N GLY A 57 2.99 -3.80 2.64
CA GLY A 57 4.05 -3.20 1.83
C GLY A 57 4.49 -4.08 0.67
N ARG A 58 4.40 -5.41 0.81
CA ARG A 58 4.80 -6.36 -0.24
C ARG A 58 3.62 -6.86 -1.07
N ASP A 59 2.47 -7.05 -0.44
CA ASP A 59 1.27 -7.61 -1.04
C ASP A 59 0.01 -7.33 -0.21
N GLY A 60 -1.16 -7.37 -0.87
CA GLY A 60 -2.46 -7.16 -0.21
C GLY A 60 -2.77 -5.70 0.11
N GLY A 61 -3.74 -5.50 1.02
CA GLY A 61 -4.10 -4.19 1.57
C GLY A 61 -4.76 -3.21 0.59
N LEU A 62 -5.36 -3.70 -0.50
CA LEU A 62 -5.85 -2.82 -1.58
C LEU A 62 -6.94 -1.86 -1.08
N GLU A 63 -7.88 -2.35 -0.28
CA GLU A 63 -8.98 -1.55 0.26
C GLU A 63 -8.48 -0.45 1.22
N GLU A 64 -7.53 -0.79 2.08
CA GLU A 64 -6.90 0.13 3.03
C GLU A 64 -6.07 1.20 2.30
N ILE A 65 -5.35 0.81 1.25
CA ILE A 65 -4.58 1.72 0.40
C ILE A 65 -5.49 2.68 -0.34
N ILE A 66 -6.59 2.20 -0.94
CA ILE A 66 -7.56 3.05 -1.65
C ILE A 66 -8.26 3.99 -0.66
N THR A 67 -8.70 3.48 0.49
CA THR A 67 -9.41 4.25 1.51
C THR A 67 -8.54 5.39 2.05
N LEU A 68 -7.31 5.07 2.48
CA LEU A 68 -6.38 6.09 2.96
C LEU A 68 -5.95 7.03 1.82
N GLY A 69 -5.66 6.50 0.64
CA GLY A 69 -5.30 7.30 -0.53
C GLY A 69 -6.37 8.31 -0.91
N HIS A 70 -7.64 7.89 -0.94
CA HIS A 70 -8.78 8.78 -1.18
C HIS A 70 -8.90 9.86 -0.10
N HIS A 71 -8.75 9.51 1.18
CA HIS A 71 -8.77 10.50 2.26
C HIS A 71 -7.66 11.56 2.08
N LEU A 72 -6.42 11.11 1.84
CA LEU A 72 -5.26 12.01 1.66
C LEU A 72 -5.41 12.92 0.43
N ARG A 73 -5.99 12.42 -0.66
CA ARG A 73 -6.34 13.22 -1.85
C ARG A 73 -7.35 14.31 -1.50
N LYS A 74 -8.43 13.93 -0.81
CA LYS A 74 -9.53 14.84 -0.43
C LYS A 74 -9.04 15.95 0.50
N THR A 75 -8.12 15.64 1.41
CA THR A 75 -7.51 16.63 2.32
C THR A 75 -6.30 17.36 1.72
N ARG A 76 -5.95 17.04 0.46
CA ARG A 76 -4.81 17.60 -0.28
C ARG A 76 -3.46 17.45 0.45
N ASP A 77 -3.29 16.39 1.24
CA ASP A 77 -2.06 16.11 1.98
C ASP A 77 -0.99 15.45 1.08
N GLN A 78 -0.33 16.27 0.26
CA GLN A 78 0.66 15.83 -0.72
C GLN A 78 1.80 15.02 -0.07
N ALA A 79 2.33 15.49 1.06
CA ALA A 79 3.46 14.85 1.73
C ALA A 79 3.15 13.41 2.14
N ARG A 80 1.95 13.17 2.67
CA ARG A 80 1.51 11.82 3.05
C ARG A 80 1.15 10.95 1.85
N VAL A 81 0.60 11.52 0.78
CA VAL A 81 0.41 10.80 -0.50
C VAL A 81 1.75 10.27 -1.01
N HIS A 82 2.79 11.12 -1.05
CA HIS A 82 4.13 10.69 -1.45
C HIS A 82 4.65 9.57 -0.56
N THR A 83 4.57 9.76 0.76
CA THR A 83 5.09 8.79 1.74
C THR A 83 4.43 7.42 1.58
N LEU A 84 3.11 7.38 1.45
CA LEU A 84 2.35 6.15 1.26
C LEU A 84 2.75 5.46 -0.04
N PHE A 85 2.57 6.13 -1.18
CA PHE A 85 2.67 5.46 -2.47
C PHE A 85 4.11 5.18 -2.90
N ARG A 86 5.07 6.08 -2.64
CA ARG A 86 6.50 5.78 -2.89
C ARG A 86 6.97 4.61 -2.03
N GLY A 87 6.51 4.54 -0.77
CA GLY A 87 6.81 3.43 0.13
C GLY A 87 6.24 2.09 -0.34
N LEU A 88 5.03 2.09 -0.91
CA LEU A 88 4.40 0.90 -1.49
C LEU A 88 5.12 0.44 -2.76
N ILE A 89 5.31 1.36 -3.72
CA ILE A 89 5.97 1.08 -5.00
C ILE A 89 7.36 0.49 -4.77
N ALA A 90 8.18 1.13 -3.93
CA ALA A 90 9.54 0.66 -3.67
C ALA A 90 9.59 -0.79 -3.16
N ARG A 91 8.67 -1.17 -2.25
CA ARG A 91 8.62 -2.54 -1.70
C ARG A 91 8.07 -3.54 -2.72
N ARG A 92 7.03 -3.17 -3.48
CA ARG A 92 6.39 -4.05 -4.47
C ARG A 92 7.27 -4.30 -5.71
N VAL A 93 7.92 -3.26 -6.22
CA VAL A 93 8.91 -3.38 -7.30
C VAL A 93 10.08 -4.26 -6.86
N LYS A 94 10.57 -4.09 -5.62
CA LYS A 94 11.60 -4.99 -5.07
C LYS A 94 11.12 -6.44 -4.97
N ALA A 95 9.87 -6.67 -4.57
CA ALA A 95 9.29 -8.01 -4.51
C ALA A 95 9.24 -8.65 -5.91
N PHE A 96 8.78 -7.91 -6.92
CA PHE A 96 8.82 -8.36 -8.32
C PHE A 96 10.22 -8.80 -8.76
N HIS A 97 11.22 -7.94 -8.56
CA HIS A 97 12.60 -8.25 -8.99
C HIS A 97 13.24 -9.40 -8.21
N SER A 98 12.73 -9.77 -7.03
CA SER A 98 13.20 -10.97 -6.32
C SER A 98 12.76 -12.28 -7.00
N TRP A 99 11.67 -12.27 -7.75
CA TRP A 99 11.13 -13.42 -8.48
C TRP A 99 11.51 -13.43 -9.96
N TRP A 100 11.65 -12.25 -10.56
CA TRP A 100 11.84 -12.07 -12.00
C TRP A 100 12.99 -12.90 -12.61
N PRO A 101 14.21 -12.98 -12.04
CA PRO A 101 15.32 -13.70 -12.68
C PRO A 101 15.04 -15.18 -12.96
N ARG A 102 14.34 -15.86 -12.03
CA ARG A 102 13.94 -17.27 -12.20
C ARG A 102 12.69 -17.39 -13.06
N ALA A 103 11.77 -16.43 -12.96
CA ALA A 103 10.59 -16.36 -13.81
C ALA A 103 10.97 -16.24 -15.29
N SER A 104 11.95 -15.38 -15.62
CA SER A 104 12.44 -15.19 -16.99
C SER A 104 13.16 -16.41 -17.56
N GLN A 105 13.55 -17.37 -16.71
CA GLN A 105 14.15 -18.65 -17.10
C GLN A 105 13.10 -19.78 -17.20
N GLY A 106 11.80 -19.47 -17.03
CA GLY A 106 10.71 -20.44 -17.18
C GLY A 106 10.31 -21.18 -15.91
N HIS A 107 10.78 -20.78 -14.72
CA HIS A 107 10.35 -21.42 -13.49
C HIS A 107 8.89 -21.04 -13.14
N VAL A 108 7.96 -21.96 -13.37
CA VAL A 108 6.50 -21.76 -13.26
C VAL A 108 6.07 -21.08 -11.96
N GLY A 109 6.55 -21.54 -10.80
CA GLY A 109 6.23 -20.92 -9.51
C GLY A 109 6.68 -19.47 -9.40
N CYS A 110 7.85 -19.12 -9.94
CA CYS A 110 8.38 -17.77 -9.93
C CYS A 110 7.66 -16.89 -10.97
N MET A 111 7.19 -17.46 -12.08
CA MET A 111 6.35 -16.75 -13.05
C MET A 111 5.04 -16.30 -12.42
N ARG A 112 4.37 -17.19 -11.67
CA ARG A 112 3.15 -16.85 -10.92
C ARG A 112 3.40 -15.72 -9.92
N GLU A 113 4.44 -15.82 -9.11
CA GLU A 113 4.74 -14.80 -8.09
C GLU A 113 5.20 -13.46 -8.71
N ALA A 114 5.97 -13.51 -9.80
CA ALA A 114 6.34 -12.31 -10.56
C ALA A 114 5.09 -11.63 -11.16
N ALA A 115 4.14 -12.39 -11.72
CA ALA A 115 2.89 -11.84 -12.22
C ALA A 115 2.06 -11.17 -11.12
N ARG A 116 1.91 -11.85 -9.97
CA ARG A 116 1.18 -11.33 -8.80
C ARG A 116 1.78 -10.02 -8.28
N THR A 117 3.09 -10.02 -8.04
CA THR A 117 3.81 -8.84 -7.51
C THR A 117 3.86 -7.70 -8.54
N SER A 118 3.92 -8.01 -9.84
CA SER A 118 3.81 -7.02 -10.90
C SER A 118 2.43 -6.34 -10.89
N ALA A 119 1.34 -7.11 -10.78
CA ALA A 119 0.00 -6.55 -10.71
C ALA A 119 -0.15 -5.60 -9.51
N GLN A 120 0.30 -6.03 -8.34
CA GLN A 120 0.25 -5.20 -7.13
C GLN A 120 1.09 -3.93 -7.22
N ALA A 121 2.27 -3.98 -7.87
CA ALA A 121 3.06 -2.79 -8.13
C ALA A 121 2.30 -1.82 -9.06
N MET A 122 1.67 -2.34 -10.12
CA MET A 122 0.87 -1.53 -11.04
C MET A 122 -0.33 -0.86 -10.35
N ASP A 123 -1.04 -1.56 -9.46
CA ASP A 123 -2.13 -0.96 -8.68
C ASP A 123 -1.64 0.24 -7.87
N ALA A 124 -0.47 0.13 -7.24
CA ALA A 124 0.13 1.22 -6.48
C ALA A 124 0.58 2.38 -7.38
N TYR A 125 1.12 2.11 -8.58
CA TYR A 125 1.44 3.14 -9.57
C TYR A 125 0.19 3.89 -10.04
N ILE A 126 -0.88 3.16 -10.37
CA ILE A 126 -2.14 3.74 -10.88
C ILE A 126 -2.77 4.63 -9.80
N GLU A 127 -2.91 4.14 -8.57
CA GLU A 127 -3.48 4.94 -7.48
C GLU A 127 -2.65 6.19 -7.18
N TYR A 128 -1.33 6.09 -7.28
CA TYR A 128 -0.48 7.25 -7.10
C TYR A 128 -0.59 8.24 -8.26
N PHE A 129 -0.67 7.77 -9.50
CA PHE A 129 -0.90 8.60 -10.68
C PHE A 129 -2.20 9.39 -10.56
N LEU A 130 -3.31 8.71 -10.20
CA LEU A 130 -4.60 9.34 -9.96
C LEU A 130 -4.54 10.36 -8.81
N SER A 131 -3.70 10.10 -7.81
CA SER A 131 -3.48 11.05 -6.71
C SER A 131 -2.75 12.30 -7.15
N LEU A 132 -1.68 12.17 -7.93
CA LEU A 132 -0.94 13.31 -8.47
C LEU A 132 -1.81 14.14 -9.41
N ASP A 133 -2.64 13.48 -10.22
CA ASP A 133 -3.61 14.15 -11.09
C ASP A 133 -4.61 15.00 -10.29
N HIS A 134 -5.26 14.40 -9.30
CA HIS A 134 -6.20 15.09 -8.41
C HIS A 134 -5.57 16.27 -7.65
N LEU A 135 -4.30 16.13 -7.27
CA LEU A 135 -3.54 17.15 -6.55
C LEU A 135 -3.02 18.27 -7.47
N GLY A 136 -3.15 18.13 -8.79
CA GLY A 136 -2.67 19.12 -9.76
C GLY A 136 -1.15 19.16 -9.89
N LEU A 137 -0.49 17.99 -9.84
CA LEU A 137 0.97 17.83 -9.91
C LEU A 137 1.40 17.20 -11.24
N PRO A 138 1.27 17.90 -12.39
CA PRO A 138 1.42 17.29 -13.72
C PRO A 138 2.84 16.84 -14.02
N VAL A 139 3.86 17.56 -13.55
CA VAL A 139 5.28 17.21 -13.74
C VAL A 139 5.60 15.90 -13.04
N GLU A 140 5.17 15.75 -11.80
CA GLU A 140 5.40 14.54 -11.02
C GLU A 140 4.58 13.36 -11.54
N ARG A 141 3.35 13.62 -11.96
CA ARG A 141 2.47 12.63 -12.59
C ARG A 141 3.12 12.05 -13.85
N GLU A 142 3.71 12.90 -14.67
CA GLU A 142 4.38 12.47 -15.89
C GLU A 142 5.66 11.69 -15.60
N ALA A 143 6.48 12.15 -14.64
CA ALA A 143 7.66 11.41 -14.18
C ALA A 143 7.28 10.01 -13.64
N LEU A 144 6.18 9.91 -12.89
CA LEU A 144 5.65 8.64 -12.41
C LEU A 144 5.17 7.75 -13.56
N ARG A 145 4.52 8.33 -14.58
CA ARG A 145 4.09 7.60 -15.78
C ARG A 145 5.28 6.96 -16.49
N GLU A 146 6.36 7.71 -16.69
CA GLU A 146 7.60 7.18 -17.28
C GLU A 146 8.20 6.05 -16.45
N GLU A 147 8.26 6.20 -15.13
CA GLU A 147 8.73 5.16 -14.21
C GLU A 147 7.89 3.88 -14.30
N MET A 148 6.56 4.03 -14.31
CA MET A 148 5.62 2.93 -14.48
C MET A 148 5.83 2.21 -15.82
N MET A 149 6.03 2.95 -16.92
CA MET A 149 6.29 2.35 -18.24
C MET A 149 7.60 1.57 -18.28
N ARG A 150 8.67 2.09 -17.66
CA ARG A 150 9.96 1.37 -17.56
C ARG A 150 9.81 0.09 -16.74
N PHE A 151 9.08 0.15 -15.63
CA PHE A 151 8.78 -1.02 -14.82
C PHE A 151 8.00 -2.08 -15.62
N GLN A 152 6.97 -1.67 -16.37
CA GLN A 152 6.19 -2.57 -17.22
C GLN A 152 7.03 -3.19 -18.34
N ALA A 153 7.97 -2.44 -18.91
CA ALA A 153 8.96 -2.93 -19.86
C ALA A 153 10.02 -3.85 -19.23
N ARG A 154 9.99 -4.01 -17.90
CA ARG A 154 10.92 -4.82 -17.08
C ARG A 154 12.35 -4.31 -17.18
N GLU A 155 12.50 -3.02 -17.46
CA GLU A 155 13.80 -2.38 -17.49
C GLU A 155 14.38 -2.37 -16.06
N PRO A 156 15.68 -2.65 -15.89
CA PRO A 156 16.32 -2.46 -14.59
C PRO A 156 16.18 -1.00 -14.18
N ALA A 157 15.82 -0.75 -12.92
CA ALA A 157 15.67 0.59 -12.39
C ALA A 157 16.99 1.38 -12.56
N LYS A 158 17.06 2.24 -13.58
CA LYS A 158 18.10 3.27 -13.64
C LYS A 158 17.87 4.17 -12.42
N THR A 159 18.84 4.23 -11.52
CA THR A 159 18.76 5.11 -10.34
C THR A 159 18.86 6.55 -10.84
N VAL A 160 17.73 7.24 -11.04
CA VAL A 160 17.71 8.61 -11.60
C VAL A 160 17.69 9.71 -10.52
N LEU A 161 17.47 9.37 -9.24
CA LEU A 161 17.50 10.40 -8.18
C LEU A 161 18.82 10.39 -7.41
N PRO A 162 19.54 11.54 -7.32
CA PRO A 162 20.73 11.65 -6.51
C PRO A 162 20.36 11.42 -5.04
N LYS A 163 21.21 10.68 -4.32
CA LYS A 163 21.14 10.60 -2.86
C LYS A 163 21.24 12.03 -2.33
N VAL A 164 20.17 12.52 -1.71
CA VAL A 164 20.26 13.70 -0.85
C VAL A 164 21.27 13.34 0.25
N ARG A 165 22.38 14.07 0.27
CA ARG A 165 23.34 14.05 1.37
C ARG A 165 22.85 14.97 2.47
#